data_AF-A0A1U8H7M7-F1
#
_entry.id   AF-A0A1U8H7M7-F1
#
_cell.length_a   1.000
_cell.length_b   1.000
_cell.length_c   1.000
_cell.angle_alpha   90.00
_cell.angle_beta   90.00
_cell.angle_gamma   90.00
#
_symmetry.space_group_name_H-M   'P 1'
#
loop_
_entity.id
_entity.type
_entity.pdbx_description
1 polymer ?
#
loop_
_entity_poly.entity_id
_entity_poly.type
_entity_poly.pdbx_seq_one_letter_code
_entity_poly.pdbx_strand_id
1 'polypeptide(L)'
;MDITCNNEETTPILPTLSRKDKRMTQKVSKRQKRRRESGYIVNSNNEKNEVEEEGDDDEKAEVEEKILALQKIVPGGESLGVDMLFEETAGYILQLQCQVKALKVLASFVEGTEKAKMKLGG
;
A
#
# COMPACT_ATOMS: atom_id res chain seq x y z
N MET A 1 -45.46 -3.81 28.24
CA MET A 1 -44.05 -3.44 28.05
C MET A 1 -43.30 -4.69 28.45
N ASP A 2 -42.99 -5.53 27.46
CA ASP A 2 -42.32 -6.80 27.65
C ASP A 2 -41.25 -6.95 26.56
N ILE A 3 -40.19 -7.60 26.98
CA ILE A 3 -38.82 -7.61 26.50
C ILE A 3 -38.67 -8.46 25.23
N THR A 4 -37.86 -8.01 24.27
CA THR A 4 -36.85 -8.85 23.59
C THR A 4 -35.87 -7.96 22.81
N CYS A 5 -34.62 -7.88 23.29
CA CYS A 5 -33.48 -7.42 22.50
C CYS A 5 -32.93 -8.63 21.75
N ASN A 6 -33.04 -8.64 20.43
CA ASN A 6 -32.41 -9.67 19.59
C ASN A 6 -30.99 -9.23 19.29
N ASN A 7 -30.02 -9.95 19.86
CA ASN A 7 -28.62 -9.89 19.45
C ASN A 7 -28.46 -10.82 18.25
N GLU A 8 -28.32 -10.26 17.05
CA GLU A 8 -27.90 -11.03 15.88
C GLU A 8 -26.36 -11.04 15.85
N GLU A 9 -25.78 -12.09 16.39
CA GLU A 9 -24.37 -12.44 16.23
C GLU A 9 -24.07 -12.65 14.73
N THR A 10 -23.57 -11.60 14.09
CA THR A 10 -23.07 -11.67 12.72
C THR A 10 -21.69 -12.31 12.74
N THR A 11 -21.63 -13.62 12.48
CA THR A 11 -20.38 -14.34 12.26
C THR A 11 -19.90 -14.09 10.82
N PRO A 12 -18.67 -13.59 10.58
CA PRO A 12 -18.16 -13.48 9.23
C PRO A 12 -17.63 -14.84 8.75
N ILE A 13 -18.29 -15.40 7.75
CA ILE A 13 -17.83 -16.59 7.01
C ILE A 13 -16.65 -16.18 6.12
N LEU A 14 -15.45 -16.67 6.44
CA LEU A 14 -14.26 -16.49 5.61
C LEU A 14 -14.27 -17.46 4.41
N PRO A 15 -13.86 -17.02 3.20
CA PRO A 15 -13.74 -17.90 2.04
C PRO A 15 -12.46 -18.76 2.12
N THR A 16 -12.63 -20.09 2.10
CA THR A 16 -11.52 -21.04 2.01
C THR A 16 -11.06 -21.19 0.55
N LEU A 17 -9.88 -20.68 0.20
CA LEU A 17 -9.26 -20.92 -1.11
C LEU A 17 -8.44 -22.21 -1.10
N SER A 18 -9.04 -23.29 -1.62
CA SER A 18 -8.39 -24.58 -1.88
C SER A 18 -7.41 -24.47 -3.06
N ARG A 19 -6.10 -24.28 -2.80
CA ARG A 19 -5.06 -24.31 -3.85
C ARG A 19 -4.66 -25.76 -4.18
N LYS A 20 -4.78 -26.13 -5.46
CA LYS A 20 -4.35 -27.41 -6.03
C LYS A 20 -2.86 -27.34 -6.38
N ASP A 21 -2.07 -28.23 -5.80
CA ASP A 21 -0.72 -28.55 -6.27
C ASP A 21 -0.74 -29.27 -7.62
N LYS A 22 0.19 -28.91 -8.52
CA LYS A 22 1.11 -29.85 -9.19
C LYS A 22 2.00 -29.22 -10.29
N ARG A 23 3.32 -29.42 -10.07
CA ARG A 23 4.39 -29.86 -11.00
C ARG A 23 5.38 -28.83 -11.58
N MET A 24 6.62 -28.92 -11.04
CA MET A 24 7.89 -29.28 -11.70
C MET A 24 8.24 -28.62 -13.05
N THR A 25 9.37 -27.89 -13.12
CA THR A 25 10.64 -28.39 -13.71
C THR A 25 11.83 -27.41 -13.64
N GLN A 26 13.00 -27.98 -13.31
CA GLN A 26 14.35 -27.79 -13.88
C GLN A 26 15.20 -26.51 -13.62
N LYS A 27 16.09 -26.68 -12.62
CA LYS A 27 17.57 -26.54 -12.63
C LYS A 27 18.21 -25.52 -13.60
N VAL A 28 18.94 -24.54 -13.04
CA VAL A 28 20.25 -24.14 -13.58
C VAL A 28 21.26 -23.87 -12.46
N SER A 29 22.32 -24.66 -12.52
CA SER A 29 23.56 -24.67 -11.74
C SER A 29 24.32 -23.35 -11.70
N LYS A 30 24.74 -22.87 -10.52
CA LYS A 30 25.95 -22.02 -10.40
C LYS A 30 26.75 -22.27 -9.11
N ARG A 31 27.95 -22.81 -9.33
CA ARG A 31 29.23 -22.36 -8.74
C ARG A 31 29.62 -22.83 -7.32
N GLN A 32 30.04 -24.09 -7.32
CA GLN A 32 31.16 -24.69 -6.57
C GLN A 32 32.08 -23.68 -5.81
N LYS A 33 31.82 -23.48 -4.51
CA LYS A 33 32.75 -22.83 -3.57
C LYS A 33 33.48 -23.94 -2.81
N ARG A 34 34.75 -24.18 -3.17
CA ARG A 34 35.63 -25.16 -2.51
C ARG A 34 35.79 -24.77 -1.03
N ARG A 35 35.12 -25.51 -0.14
CA ARG A 35 35.33 -25.44 1.31
C ARG A 35 36.59 -26.22 1.67
N ARG A 36 37.45 -25.56 2.44
CA ARG A 36 38.51 -26.22 3.20
C ARG A 36 37.87 -27.02 4.33
N GLU A 37 38.50 -28.15 4.56
CA GLU A 37 38.28 -29.25 5.49
C GLU A 37 38.02 -28.85 6.95
N SER A 38 37.23 -29.70 7.62
CA SER A 38 37.33 -30.11 9.05
C SER A 38 36.03 -29.93 9.84
N GLY A 39 35.53 -31.05 10.39
CA GLY A 39 34.67 -31.06 11.57
C GLY A 39 33.32 -31.78 11.42
N TYR A 40 33.30 -33.05 11.83
CA TYR A 40 32.20 -33.86 12.40
C TYR A 40 30.75 -33.68 11.89
N ILE A 41 30.19 -34.79 11.38
CA ILE A 41 28.75 -34.99 11.18
C ILE A 41 28.12 -35.29 12.55
N VAL A 42 27.17 -34.47 12.99
CA VAL A 42 26.23 -34.81 14.07
C VAL A 42 24.82 -34.74 13.49
N ASN A 43 24.23 -35.92 13.30
CA ASN A 43 22.80 -36.06 13.06
C ASN A 43 22.08 -35.82 14.40
N SER A 44 21.46 -34.65 14.56
CA SER A 44 20.41 -34.47 15.56
C SER A 44 19.11 -34.16 14.82
N ASN A 45 18.30 -35.20 14.66
CA ASN A 45 16.88 -35.05 14.37
C ASN A 45 16.27 -34.26 15.53
N ASN A 46 15.93 -33.00 15.30
CA ASN A 46 15.04 -32.28 16.18
C ASN A 46 13.90 -31.77 15.32
N GLU A 47 12.80 -32.51 15.40
CA GLU A 47 11.49 -32.11 14.90
C GLU A 47 11.12 -30.78 15.54
N LYS A 48 11.32 -29.69 14.80
CA LYS A 48 10.61 -28.44 15.05
C LYS A 48 9.70 -28.23 13.86
N ASN A 49 8.42 -28.46 14.09
CA ASN A 49 7.34 -27.92 13.28
C ASN A 49 7.48 -26.39 13.34
N GLU A 50 8.30 -25.83 12.46
CA GLU A 50 8.23 -24.42 12.11
C GLU A 50 7.09 -24.32 11.10
N VAL A 51 5.93 -23.88 11.60
CA VAL A 51 4.86 -23.40 10.75
C VAL A 51 5.39 -22.09 10.17
N GLU A 52 5.92 -22.18 8.95
CA GLU A 52 6.29 -21.04 8.11
C GLU A 52 5.01 -20.24 7.80
N GLU A 53 4.71 -19.21 8.60
CA GLU A 53 3.86 -18.09 8.20
C GLU A 53 4.68 -17.15 7.28
N GLU A 54 5.08 -17.65 6.11
CA GLU A 54 5.84 -16.87 5.10
C GLU A 54 4.93 -15.92 4.26
N GLY A 55 3.77 -15.51 4.78
CA GLY A 55 2.74 -14.83 3.97
C GLY A 55 2.30 -13.44 4.41
N ASP A 56 2.56 -13.02 5.66
CA ASP A 56 1.98 -11.79 6.25
C ASP A 56 2.99 -10.63 6.35
N ASP A 57 4.29 -10.94 6.47
CA ASP A 57 5.33 -9.94 6.69
C ASP A 57 5.55 -9.03 5.47
N ASP A 58 5.42 -9.59 4.26
CA ASP A 58 5.57 -8.84 3.01
C ASP A 58 4.47 -7.78 2.82
N GLU A 59 3.20 -8.13 3.11
CA GLU A 59 2.07 -7.18 2.96
C GLU A 59 2.18 -6.03 3.97
N LYS A 60 2.59 -6.33 5.19
CA LYS A 60 2.80 -5.32 6.23
C LYS A 60 3.94 -4.36 5.85
N ALA A 61 5.05 -4.89 5.32
CA ALA A 61 6.17 -4.08 4.83
C ALA A 61 5.75 -3.14 3.69
N GLU A 62 4.93 -3.62 2.75
CA GLU A 62 4.40 -2.78 1.66
C GLU A 62 3.52 -1.63 2.17
N VAL A 63 2.69 -1.88 3.18
CA VAL A 63 1.82 -0.85 3.76
C VAL A 63 2.66 0.22 4.45
N GLU A 64 3.69 -0.18 5.22
CA GLU A 64 4.61 0.76 5.86
C GLU A 64 5.33 1.66 4.83
N GLU A 65 5.78 1.09 3.71
CA GLU A 65 6.37 1.87 2.62
C GLU A 65 5.40 2.92 2.05
N LYS A 66 4.13 2.51 1.83
CA LYS A 66 3.07 3.42 1.35
C LYS A 66 2.77 4.54 2.35
N ILE A 67 2.77 4.24 3.65
CA ILE A 67 2.60 5.25 4.70
C ILE A 67 3.76 6.24 4.69
N LEU A 68 5.00 5.77 4.60
CA LEU A 68 6.18 6.65 4.53
C LEU A 68 6.15 7.55 3.28
N ALA A 69 5.76 7.00 2.13
CA ALA A 69 5.60 7.77 0.91
C ALA A 69 4.53 8.85 1.07
N LEU A 70 3.43 8.54 1.74
CA LEU A 70 2.34 9.48 1.99
C LEU A 70 2.76 10.60 2.96
N GLN A 71 3.43 10.27 4.06
CA GLN A 71 3.96 11.24 5.04
C GLN A 71 4.87 12.28 4.39
N LYS A 72 5.67 11.87 3.39
CA LYS A 72 6.60 12.77 2.69
C LYS A 72 5.91 13.81 1.82
N ILE A 73 4.72 13.52 1.28
CA ILE A 73 4.01 14.44 0.36
C ILE A 73 2.94 15.27 1.05
N VAL A 74 2.44 14.81 2.20
CA VAL A 74 1.42 15.51 2.98
C VAL A 74 2.10 16.59 3.82
N PRO A 75 1.64 17.86 3.79
CA PRO A 75 2.18 18.91 4.64
C PRO A 75 2.15 18.51 6.12
N GLY A 76 3.30 18.53 6.78
CA GLY A 76 3.43 18.11 8.18
C GLY A 76 3.38 16.59 8.43
N GLY A 77 3.24 15.77 7.37
CA GLY A 77 3.00 14.33 7.45
C GLY A 77 4.07 13.52 8.20
N GLU A 78 5.34 13.93 8.15
CA GLU A 78 6.45 13.27 8.87
C GLU A 78 6.27 13.26 10.40
N SER A 79 5.43 14.15 10.95
CA SER A 79 5.11 14.23 12.38
C SER A 79 3.76 13.59 12.77
N LEU A 80 3.01 13.05 11.81
CA LEU A 80 1.65 12.54 12.02
C LEU A 80 1.62 11.01 12.14
N GLY A 81 0.78 10.52 13.06
CA GLY A 81 0.35 9.12 13.08
C GLY A 81 -0.65 8.82 11.96
N VAL A 82 -0.92 7.53 11.71
CA VAL A 82 -1.70 7.06 10.54
C VAL A 82 -3.09 7.69 10.42
N ASP A 83 -3.86 7.78 11.51
CA ASP A 83 -5.22 8.31 11.45
C ASP A 83 -5.25 9.80 11.06
N MET A 84 -4.42 10.61 11.72
CA MET A 84 -4.29 12.04 11.39
C MET A 84 -3.65 12.26 10.02
N LEU A 85 -2.74 11.38 9.59
CA LEU A 85 -2.16 11.43 8.27
C LEU A 85 -3.24 11.31 7.19
N PHE A 86 -4.21 10.42 7.35
CA PHE A 86 -5.30 10.28 6.38
C PHE A 86 -6.27 11.47 6.41
N GLU A 87 -6.56 12.04 7.58
CA GLU A 87 -7.37 13.25 7.68
C GLU A 87 -6.69 14.43 6.97
N GLU A 88 -5.41 14.68 7.26
CA GLU A 88 -4.63 15.74 6.62
C GLU A 88 -4.46 15.48 5.12
N THR A 89 -4.30 14.21 4.72
CA THR A 89 -4.27 13.81 3.30
C THR A 89 -5.56 14.20 2.59
N ALA A 90 -6.72 13.92 3.19
CA ALA A 90 -8.01 14.26 2.60
C ALA A 90 -8.17 15.78 2.46
N GLY A 91 -7.77 16.53 3.48
CA GLY A 91 -7.72 18.00 3.42
C GLY A 91 -6.81 18.53 2.33
N TYR A 92 -5.59 17.99 2.24
CA TYR A 92 -4.61 18.42 1.25
C TYR A 92 -5.04 18.12 -0.19
N ILE A 93 -5.63 16.95 -0.45
CA ILE A 93 -6.22 16.62 -1.77
C ILE A 93 -7.28 17.65 -2.15
N LEU A 94 -8.19 17.98 -1.24
CA LEU A 94 -9.24 18.96 -1.51
C LEU A 94 -8.64 20.35 -1.80
N GLN A 95 -7.64 20.77 -1.02
CA GLN A 95 -6.94 22.03 -1.25
C GLN A 95 -6.27 22.08 -2.62
N LEU A 96 -5.55 21.04 -3.01
CA LEU A 96 -4.92 20.94 -4.34
C LEU A 96 -5.97 21.02 -5.45
N GLN A 97 -7.11 20.33 -5.30
CA GLN A 97 -8.21 20.41 -6.27
C GLN A 97 -8.76 21.85 -6.39
N CYS A 98 -8.95 22.55 -5.27
CA CYS A 98 -9.40 23.93 -5.25
C CYS A 98 -8.39 24.86 -5.94
N GLN A 99 -7.09 24.70 -5.67
CA GLN A 99 -6.03 25.47 -6.31
C GLN A 99 -6.03 25.27 -7.84
N VAL A 100 -6.10 24.02 -8.29
CA VAL A 100 -6.14 23.71 -9.74
C VAL A 100 -7.39 24.29 -10.39
N LYS A 101 -8.57 24.20 -9.75
CA LYS A 101 -9.81 24.79 -10.26
C LYS A 101 -9.70 26.32 -10.39
N ALA A 102 -9.17 26.99 -9.39
CA ALA A 102 -8.98 28.44 -9.41
C ALA A 102 -8.02 28.87 -10.54
N LEU A 103 -6.87 28.19 -10.67
CA LEU A 103 -5.90 28.49 -11.73
C LEU A 103 -6.49 28.26 -13.13
N LYS A 104 -7.31 27.21 -13.32
CA LYS A 104 -8.01 26.98 -14.59
C LYS A 104 -8.96 28.12 -14.93
N VAL A 105 -9.76 28.60 -13.97
CA VAL A 105 -10.68 29.73 -14.17
C VAL A 105 -9.90 31.00 -14.54
N LEU A 106 -8.82 31.29 -13.82
CA LEU A 106 -7.96 32.44 -14.11
C LEU A 106 -7.29 32.32 -15.49
N ALA A 107 -6.79 31.15 -15.85
CA ALA A 107 -6.20 30.91 -17.16
C ALA A 107 -7.22 31.12 -18.29
N SER A 108 -8.44 30.57 -18.15
CA SER A 108 -9.52 30.77 -19.12
C SER A 108 -9.94 32.24 -19.22
N PHE A 109 -9.94 32.97 -18.10
CA PHE A 109 -10.20 34.40 -18.10
C PHE A 109 -9.15 35.16 -18.91
N VAL A 110 -7.86 34.95 -18.63
CA VAL A 110 -6.76 35.60 -19.34
C VAL A 110 -6.81 35.29 -20.84
N GLU A 111 -6.94 34.02 -21.21
CA GLU A 111 -7.05 33.60 -22.61
C GLU A 111 -8.28 34.22 -23.31
N GLY A 112 -9.40 34.36 -22.61
CA GLY A 112 -10.59 35.06 -23.10
C GLY A 112 -10.34 36.54 -23.37
N THR A 113 -9.55 37.22 -22.53
CA THR A 113 -9.22 38.64 -22.73
C THR A 113 -8.28 38.88 -23.90
N GLU A 114 -7.35 37.97 -24.18
CA GLU A 114 -6.45 38.06 -25.34
C GLU A 114 -7.24 37.96 -26.66
N LYS A 115 -8.18 37.02 -26.73
CA LYS A 115 -9.08 36.85 -27.88
C LYS A 115 -9.99 38.05 -28.11
N ALA A 116 -10.37 38.77 -27.04
CA ALA A 116 -11.17 39.99 -27.15
C ALA A 116 -10.35 41.19 -27.66
N LYS A 117 -9.09 41.33 -27.23
CA LYS A 117 -8.19 42.42 -27.69
C LYS A 117 -7.82 42.29 -29.16
N MET A 118 -7.69 41.07 -29.69
CA MET A 118 -7.38 40.84 -31.12
C MET A 118 -8.53 41.17 -32.08
N LYS A 119 -9.77 41.41 -31.59
CA LYS A 119 -10.95 41.70 -32.42
C LYS A 119 -11.28 43.18 -32.60
N LEU A 120 -10.56 44.10 -31.93
CA LEU A 120 -10.84 45.54 -31.95
C LEU A 120 -9.88 46.37 -32.82
N GLY A 121 -9.02 45.73 -33.62
CA GLY A 121 -8.20 46.40 -34.64
C GLY A 121 -8.86 46.28 -36.01
N GLY A 122 -9.70 47.26 -36.36
CA GLY A 122 -10.18 47.49 -37.73
C GLY A 122 -9.32 48.53 -38.44
#